data_AF-A0A816D625-F1
#
_entry.id   AF-A0A816D625-F1
#
_cell.length_a   1.000
_cell.length_b   1.000
_cell.length_c   1.000
_cell.angle_alpha   90.00
_cell.angle_beta   90.00
_cell.angle_gamma   90.00
#
_symmetry.space_group_name_H-M   'P 1'
#
loop_
_entity.id
_entity.type
_entity.pdbx_description
1 polymer ?
#
loop_
_entity_poly.entity_id
_entity_poly.type
_entity_poly.pdbx_seq_one_letter_code
_entity_poly.pdbx_strand_id
1 'polypeptide(L)'
;MDLDALDRVLELYDKIVLACHELCGTEPTRRERFVADEQISLGYLHSGHPIMSHLDYHKLTERNILYVLDAEAISNYNGEGDWAIPHELGHNHQKNWWTFSDGQLAREFGWDSFKAVFRTYEKAKPTVNSDQEKIDLWVEIFSQQVKKNLVPLFRFWGLTVSDATLNKLKDLEIPKITDKFIDVAPDKYQA
;
A
#
# COMPACT_ATOMS: atom_id res chain seq x y z
N MET A 1 21.84 1.85 -27.32
CA MET A 1 21.15 2.32 -26.10
C MET A 1 21.90 3.55 -25.64
N ASP A 2 21.21 4.67 -25.55
CA ASP A 2 21.74 5.90 -24.99
C ASP A 2 21.97 5.70 -23.48
N LEU A 3 23.15 6.06 -22.95
CA LEU A 3 23.46 5.87 -21.53
C LEU A 3 22.52 6.72 -20.65
N ASP A 4 22.14 7.90 -21.14
CA ASP A 4 21.21 8.80 -20.45
C ASP A 4 19.80 8.20 -20.36
N ALA A 5 19.44 7.29 -21.27
CA ALA A 5 18.16 6.58 -21.20
C ALA A 5 18.18 5.48 -20.13
N LEU A 6 19.29 4.77 -19.97
CA LEU A 6 19.45 3.75 -18.94
C LEU A 6 19.48 4.37 -17.54
N ASP A 7 20.19 5.50 -17.38
CA ASP A 7 20.24 6.22 -16.11
C ASP A 7 18.86 6.69 -15.67
N ARG A 8 18.04 7.22 -16.59
CA ARG A 8 16.65 7.59 -16.31
C ARG A 8 15.78 6.43 -15.83
N VAL A 9 15.98 5.24 -16.38
CA VAL A 9 15.27 4.03 -15.93
C VAL A 9 15.71 3.67 -14.52
N LEU A 10 17.01 3.59 -14.27
CA LEU A 10 17.55 3.24 -12.95
C LEU A 10 17.09 4.24 -11.88
N GLU A 11 17.12 5.53 -12.17
CA GLU A 11 16.62 6.58 -11.28
C GLU A 11 15.13 6.42 -10.98
N LEU A 12 14.31 6.04 -11.97
CA LEU A 12 12.89 5.78 -11.75
C LEU A 12 12.68 4.59 -10.82
N TYR A 13 13.37 3.48 -11.06
CA TYR A 13 13.27 2.30 -10.20
C TYR A 13 13.76 2.57 -8.77
N ASP A 14 14.86 3.32 -8.61
CA ASP A 14 15.35 3.74 -7.30
C ASP A 14 14.30 4.61 -6.58
N LYS A 15 13.65 5.55 -7.28
CA LYS A 15 12.56 6.35 -6.70
C LYS A 15 11.38 5.49 -6.23
N ILE A 16 10.97 4.49 -7.02
CA ILE A 16 9.89 3.58 -6.65
C ILE A 16 10.25 2.79 -5.39
N VAL A 17 11.45 2.19 -5.35
CA VAL A 17 11.93 1.42 -4.19
C VAL A 17 12.01 2.30 -2.94
N LEU A 18 12.59 3.51 -3.07
CA LEU A 18 12.69 4.46 -1.97
C LEU A 18 11.31 4.92 -1.48
N ALA A 19 10.35 5.15 -2.38
CA ALA A 19 8.99 5.52 -2.01
C ALA A 19 8.29 4.42 -1.19
N CYS A 20 8.46 3.15 -1.55
CA CYS A 20 7.94 2.02 -0.76
C CYS A 20 8.56 1.97 0.65
N HIS A 21 9.88 2.14 0.74
CA HIS A 21 10.59 2.17 2.02
C HIS A 21 10.17 3.36 2.89
N GLU A 22 10.06 4.55 2.30
CA GLU A 22 9.60 5.76 2.98
C GLU A 22 8.19 5.59 3.54
N LEU A 23 7.28 5.03 2.72
CA LEU A 23 5.91 4.73 3.14
C LEU A 23 5.93 3.82 4.37
N CYS A 24 6.64 2.69 4.29
CA CYS A 24 6.70 1.72 5.39
C CYS A 24 7.57 2.15 6.58
N GLY A 25 8.29 3.27 6.49
CA GLY A 25 9.20 3.75 7.53
C GLY A 25 10.41 2.84 7.74
N THR A 26 10.90 2.20 6.67
CA THR A 26 12.08 1.32 6.67
C THR A 26 13.16 1.86 5.73
N GLU A 27 14.34 1.25 5.72
CA GLU A 27 15.44 1.60 4.81
C GLU A 27 15.77 0.42 3.90
N PRO A 28 16.22 0.66 2.64
CA PRO A 28 16.70 -0.40 1.77
C PRO A 28 17.87 -1.16 2.41
N THR A 29 17.75 -2.48 2.50
CA THR A 29 18.81 -3.36 3.03
C THR A 29 19.57 -4.12 1.94
N ARG A 30 19.02 -4.11 0.71
CA ARG A 30 19.59 -4.75 -0.47
C ARG A 30 19.12 -4.02 -1.73
N ARG A 31 19.79 -4.26 -2.85
CA ARG A 31 19.29 -3.87 -4.17
C ARG A 31 18.15 -4.78 -4.57
N GLU A 32 17.11 -4.23 -5.20
CA GLU A 32 16.03 -5.04 -5.78
C GLU A 32 16.38 -5.53 -7.19
N ARG A 33 15.74 -6.63 -7.60
CA ARG A 33 15.97 -7.28 -8.89
C ARG A 33 14.64 -7.59 -9.56
N PHE A 34 14.52 -7.18 -10.82
CA PHE A 34 13.35 -7.40 -11.67
C PHE A 34 13.77 -8.30 -12.84
N VAL A 35 13.06 -9.42 -13.02
CA VAL A 35 13.46 -10.47 -13.98
C VAL A 35 12.25 -10.88 -14.82
N ALA A 36 12.43 -10.85 -16.15
CA ALA A 36 11.50 -11.47 -17.09
C ALA A 36 11.81 -12.97 -17.14
N ASP A 37 10.81 -13.83 -16.96
CA ASP A 37 10.97 -15.28 -17.08
C ASP A 37 9.77 -15.93 -17.78
N GLU A 38 10.00 -17.08 -18.40
CA GLU A 38 8.95 -17.89 -19.02
C GLU A 38 8.18 -18.69 -17.95
N GLN A 39 8.90 -19.14 -16.91
CA GLN A 39 8.35 -19.99 -15.85
C GLN A 39 8.38 -19.26 -14.51
N ILE A 40 7.44 -18.35 -14.31
CA ILE A 40 7.23 -17.71 -13.01
C ILE A 40 6.32 -18.57 -12.12
N SER A 41 6.42 -18.38 -10.81
CA SER A 41 5.78 -19.27 -9.82
C SER A 41 4.25 -19.19 -9.80
N LEU A 42 3.66 -18.00 -9.70
CA LEU A 42 2.22 -17.78 -9.62
C LEU A 42 1.85 -16.34 -9.99
N GLY A 43 0.74 -16.14 -10.72
CA GLY A 43 0.24 -14.81 -11.09
C GLY A 43 0.72 -14.33 -12.46
N TYR A 44 0.43 -13.06 -12.79
CA TYR A 44 0.96 -12.41 -14.01
C TYR A 44 2.36 -11.83 -13.75
N LEU A 45 2.57 -11.33 -12.53
CA LEU A 45 3.85 -11.05 -11.91
C LEU A 45 3.86 -11.72 -10.52
N HIS A 46 5.02 -11.81 -9.88
CA HIS A 46 5.09 -12.12 -8.45
C HIS A 46 6.19 -11.35 -7.70
N SER A 47 5.88 -11.04 -6.45
CA SER A 47 6.80 -10.52 -5.44
C SER A 47 7.85 -11.55 -4.99
N GLY A 48 8.92 -11.08 -4.38
CA GLY A 48 10.06 -11.90 -3.98
C GLY A 48 11.38 -11.20 -4.26
N HIS A 49 12.46 -11.96 -4.19
CA HIS A 49 13.79 -11.51 -4.61
C HIS A 49 14.46 -12.60 -5.46
N PRO A 50 14.35 -12.53 -6.81
CA PRO A 50 13.87 -11.38 -7.58
C PRO A 50 12.33 -11.26 -7.63
N ILE A 51 11.85 -10.07 -8.01
CA ILE A 51 10.49 -9.83 -8.51
C ILE A 51 10.48 -10.31 -9.95
N MET A 52 9.49 -11.13 -10.32
CA MET A 52 9.44 -11.74 -11.65
C MET A 52 8.15 -11.41 -12.39
N SER A 53 8.24 -11.37 -13.71
CA SER A 53 7.14 -11.12 -14.64
C SER A 53 7.24 -12.05 -15.84
N HIS A 54 6.11 -12.34 -16.49
CA HIS A 54 6.12 -13.02 -17.79
C HIS A 54 6.78 -12.16 -18.88
N LEU A 55 7.31 -12.82 -19.92
CA LEU A 55 8.03 -12.16 -21.01
C LEU A 55 7.18 -11.12 -21.78
N ASP A 56 5.86 -11.33 -21.88
CA ASP A 56 4.94 -10.44 -22.59
C ASP A 56 4.72 -9.10 -21.88
N TYR A 57 4.98 -9.03 -20.57
CA TYR A 57 5.05 -7.77 -19.83
C TYR A 57 6.19 -6.87 -20.34
N HIS A 58 7.23 -7.45 -20.93
CA HIS A 58 8.37 -6.75 -21.52
C HIS A 58 8.17 -6.42 -23.01
N LYS A 59 6.92 -6.23 -23.44
CA LYS A 59 6.63 -5.84 -24.83
C LYS A 59 7.34 -4.54 -25.22
N LEU A 60 7.61 -4.39 -26.51
CA LEU A 60 8.16 -3.15 -27.06
C LEU A 60 7.12 -2.03 -26.97
N THR A 61 7.56 -0.85 -26.53
CA THR A 61 6.78 0.39 -26.60
C THR A 61 6.76 0.93 -28.03
N GLU A 62 5.97 1.97 -28.28
CA GLU A 62 5.96 2.69 -29.56
C GLU A 62 7.33 3.29 -29.91
N ARG A 63 8.21 3.49 -28.90
CA ARG A 63 9.59 3.95 -29.06
C ARG A 63 10.56 2.81 -29.42
N ASN A 64 10.07 1.57 -29.59
CA ASN A 64 10.85 0.36 -29.83
C ASN A 64 11.85 0.05 -28.69
N ILE A 65 11.41 0.28 -27.44
CA ILE A 65 12.16 0.00 -26.20
C ILE A 65 11.35 -1.04 -25.41
N LEU A 66 11.99 -1.99 -24.72
CA LEU A 66 11.26 -2.89 -23.82
C LEU A 66 10.55 -2.07 -22.75
N TYR A 67 9.26 -2.34 -22.46
CA TYR A 67 8.44 -1.53 -21.55
C TYR A 67 9.11 -1.25 -20.20
N VAL A 68 9.73 -2.26 -19.58
CA VAL A 68 10.45 -2.12 -18.30
C VAL A 68 11.73 -1.27 -18.37
N LEU A 69 12.20 -0.96 -19.58
CA LEU A 69 13.35 -0.10 -19.85
C LEU A 69 12.91 1.26 -20.42
N ASP A 70 11.63 1.58 -20.35
CA ASP A 70 11.06 2.82 -20.87
C ASP A 70 10.45 3.62 -19.72
N ALA A 71 11.28 4.45 -19.08
CA ALA A 71 10.88 5.24 -17.92
C ALA A 71 9.67 6.15 -18.20
N GLU A 72 9.52 6.63 -19.43
CA GLU A 72 8.41 7.47 -19.85
C GLU A 72 7.11 6.65 -19.98
N ALA A 73 7.20 5.42 -20.52
CA ALA A 73 6.05 4.53 -20.57
C ALA A 73 5.59 4.11 -19.17
N ILE A 74 6.53 3.74 -18.29
CA ILE A 74 6.23 3.34 -16.91
C ILE A 74 5.60 4.50 -16.13
N SER A 75 6.18 5.71 -16.21
CA SER A 75 5.72 6.85 -15.41
C SER A 75 4.38 7.42 -15.88
N ASN A 76 3.97 7.16 -17.12
CA ASN A 76 2.77 7.74 -17.72
C ASN A 76 1.73 6.71 -18.14
N TYR A 77 1.84 5.46 -17.71
CA TYR A 77 0.86 4.42 -18.02
C TYR A 77 -0.55 4.88 -17.58
N ASN A 78 -1.49 4.94 -18.52
CA ASN A 78 -2.84 5.50 -18.34
C ASN A 78 -2.90 6.90 -17.68
N GLY A 79 -1.82 7.68 -17.74
CA GLY A 79 -1.72 9.00 -17.10
C GLY A 79 -1.50 8.96 -15.57
N GLU A 80 -1.39 7.78 -14.98
CA GLU A 80 -1.26 7.58 -13.51
C GLU A 80 0.03 6.87 -13.11
N GLY A 81 0.71 6.25 -14.08
CA GLY A 81 1.89 5.42 -13.86
C GLY A 81 1.56 3.93 -13.76
N ASP A 82 2.57 3.09 -13.98
CA ASP A 82 2.41 1.64 -13.98
C ASP A 82 2.17 1.11 -12.55
N TRP A 83 1.14 0.28 -12.41
CA TRP A 83 0.78 -0.32 -11.12
C TRP A 83 1.58 -1.58 -10.80
N ALA A 84 2.00 -2.35 -11.81
CA ALA A 84 2.41 -3.74 -11.61
C ALA A 84 3.70 -3.87 -10.79
N ILE A 85 4.74 -3.09 -11.12
CA ILE A 85 6.01 -3.15 -10.36
C ILE A 85 5.85 -2.64 -8.91
N PRO A 86 5.24 -1.45 -8.66
CA PRO A 86 4.98 -1.00 -7.30
C PRO A 86 4.09 -1.96 -6.49
N HIS A 87 3.16 -2.66 -7.13
CA HIS A 87 2.30 -3.66 -6.49
C HIS A 87 3.12 -4.84 -5.93
N GLU A 88 4.01 -5.43 -6.74
CA GLU A 88 4.87 -6.53 -6.29
C GLU A 88 5.89 -6.10 -5.23
N LEU A 89 6.44 -4.89 -5.36
CA LEU A 89 7.25 -4.30 -4.28
C LEU A 89 6.42 -4.11 -3.01
N GLY A 90 5.17 -3.65 -3.13
CA GLY A 90 4.24 -3.53 -2.02
C GLY A 90 4.07 -4.85 -1.27
N HIS A 91 3.91 -5.96 -1.99
CA HIS A 91 3.87 -7.30 -1.38
C HIS A 91 5.13 -7.64 -0.59
N ASN A 92 6.34 -7.30 -1.08
CA ASN A 92 7.58 -7.47 -0.31
C ASN A 92 7.62 -6.64 0.99
N HIS A 93 6.85 -5.56 1.06
CA HIS A 93 6.75 -4.66 2.21
C HIS A 93 5.55 -4.96 3.11
N GLN A 94 4.63 -5.84 2.68
CA GLN A 94 3.49 -6.24 3.49
C GLN A 94 3.97 -6.85 4.81
N LYS A 95 3.28 -6.46 5.88
CA LYS A 95 3.44 -7.08 7.18
C LYS A 95 2.14 -7.79 7.52
N ASN A 96 2.24 -8.96 8.14
CA ASN A 96 1.10 -9.82 8.50
C ASN A 96 0.03 -9.15 9.39
N TRP A 97 0.29 -7.93 9.88
CA TRP A 97 -0.59 -7.17 10.78
C TRP A 97 -1.62 -6.30 10.03
N TRP A 98 -1.40 -5.94 8.75
CA TRP A 98 -2.29 -4.99 8.05
C TRP A 98 -2.29 -5.16 6.51
N THR A 99 -3.47 -5.44 5.95
CA THR A 99 -3.76 -5.38 4.50
C THR A 99 -5.22 -5.01 4.33
N PHE A 100 -5.53 -3.70 4.32
CA PHE A 100 -6.88 -3.17 4.07
C PHE A 100 -6.87 -2.39 2.74
N SER A 101 -7.86 -2.61 1.89
CA SER A 101 -7.71 -2.47 0.43
C SER A 101 -8.08 -1.13 -0.20
N ASP A 102 -8.73 -0.19 0.48
CA ASP A 102 -9.50 0.81 -0.29
C ASP A 102 -8.93 2.24 -0.32
N GLY A 103 -7.78 2.46 0.32
CA GLY A 103 -7.09 3.77 0.34
C GLY A 103 -7.91 4.93 0.93
N GLN A 104 -9.11 4.66 1.46
CA GLN A 104 -10.04 5.68 1.97
C GLN A 104 -9.43 6.44 3.14
N LEU A 105 -8.78 5.73 4.07
CA LEU A 105 -8.04 6.37 5.15
C LEU A 105 -6.97 7.36 4.66
N ALA A 106 -6.32 7.08 3.51
CA ALA A 106 -5.24 7.94 3.01
C ALA A 106 -5.82 9.20 2.37
N ARG A 107 -7.00 9.08 1.74
CA ARG A 107 -7.76 10.22 1.23
C ARG A 107 -8.29 11.10 2.36
N GLU A 108 -8.84 10.49 3.42
CA GLU A 108 -9.46 11.22 4.54
C GLU A 108 -8.45 11.81 5.53
N PHE A 109 -7.35 11.11 5.81
CA PHE A 109 -6.41 11.47 6.87
C PHE A 109 -4.98 11.73 6.39
N GLY A 110 -4.74 11.64 5.08
CA GLY A 110 -3.45 11.89 4.45
C GLY A 110 -2.44 10.74 4.61
N TRP A 111 -1.44 10.74 3.72
CA TRP A 111 -0.36 9.74 3.73
C TRP A 111 0.54 9.84 4.96
N ASP A 112 0.68 11.02 5.57
CA ASP A 112 1.50 11.19 6.77
C ASP A 112 0.94 10.42 7.97
N SER A 113 -0.38 10.33 8.09
CA SER A 113 -1.03 9.50 9.11
C SER A 113 -0.69 8.03 8.91
N PHE A 114 -0.72 7.52 7.66
CA PHE A 114 -0.28 6.17 7.33
C PHE A 114 1.18 5.91 7.70
N LYS A 115 2.08 6.80 7.26
CA LYS A 115 3.51 6.70 7.57
C LYS A 115 3.74 6.67 9.09
N ALA A 116 3.02 7.50 9.84
CA ALA A 116 3.13 7.52 11.31
C ALA A 116 2.63 6.22 11.96
N VAL A 117 1.52 5.66 11.48
CA VAL A 117 1.02 4.35 11.92
C VAL A 117 2.06 3.26 11.62
N PHE A 118 2.59 3.19 10.39
CA PHE A 118 3.60 2.19 10.03
C PHE A 118 4.88 2.31 10.86
N ARG A 119 5.38 3.52 11.10
CA ARG A 119 6.51 3.76 12.00
C ARG A 119 6.21 3.32 13.43
N THR A 120 4.97 3.48 13.90
CA THR A 120 4.53 2.99 15.21
C THR A 120 4.60 1.46 15.27
N TYR A 121 4.11 0.77 14.24
CA TYR A 121 4.23 -0.69 14.13
C TYR A 121 5.68 -1.17 14.06
N GLU A 122 6.51 -0.54 13.21
CA GLU A 122 7.92 -0.94 13.05
C GLU A 122 8.71 -0.71 14.35
N LYS A 123 8.39 0.35 15.12
CA LYS A 123 9.01 0.59 16.42
C LYS A 123 8.54 -0.38 17.49
N ALA A 124 7.23 -0.62 17.57
CA ALA A 124 6.64 -1.41 18.65
C ALA A 124 6.79 -2.93 18.44
N LYS A 125 6.81 -3.39 17.18
CA LYS A 125 6.83 -4.81 16.79
C LYS A 125 5.87 -5.65 17.64
N PRO A 126 4.58 -5.26 17.71
CA PRO A 126 3.61 -5.89 18.61
C PRO A 126 3.44 -7.36 18.23
N THR A 127 3.09 -8.22 19.19
CA THR A 127 2.74 -9.62 18.94
C THR A 127 1.24 -9.79 19.19
N VAL A 128 0.52 -10.32 18.19
CA VAL A 128 -0.90 -10.64 18.23
C VAL A 128 -1.09 -12.03 17.63
N ASN A 129 -2.08 -12.76 18.12
CA ASN A 129 -2.24 -14.19 17.89
C ASN A 129 -3.54 -14.55 17.15
N SER A 130 -4.36 -13.56 16.79
CA SER A 130 -5.58 -13.76 16.01
C SER A 130 -5.86 -12.60 15.05
N ASP A 131 -6.69 -12.85 14.03
CA ASP A 131 -7.11 -11.81 13.09
C ASP A 131 -7.97 -10.73 13.77
N GLN A 132 -8.75 -11.10 14.78
CA GLN A 132 -9.51 -10.13 15.57
C GLN A 132 -8.59 -9.16 16.33
N GLU A 133 -7.52 -9.65 16.95
CA GLU A 133 -6.53 -8.80 17.61
C GLU A 133 -5.80 -7.89 16.63
N LYS A 134 -5.55 -8.34 15.38
CA LYS A 134 -4.97 -7.49 14.33
C LYS A 134 -5.90 -6.32 13.97
N ILE A 135 -7.18 -6.62 13.74
CA ILE A 135 -8.20 -5.61 13.42
C ILE A 135 -8.30 -4.59 14.55
N ASP A 136 -8.45 -5.06 15.79
CA ASP A 136 -8.60 -4.19 16.96
C ASP A 136 -7.37 -3.30 17.16
N LEU A 137 -6.17 -3.87 17.07
CA LEU A 137 -4.92 -3.11 17.19
C LEU A 137 -4.78 -2.05 16.10
N TRP A 138 -5.12 -2.39 14.86
CA TRP A 138 -5.08 -1.46 13.74
C TRP A 138 -6.05 -0.29 13.93
N VAL A 139 -7.30 -0.57 14.28
CA VAL A 139 -8.30 0.46 14.54
C VAL A 139 -7.90 1.33 15.71
N GLU A 140 -7.36 0.75 16.78
CA GLU A 140 -6.88 1.49 17.96
C GLU A 140 -5.74 2.44 17.61
N ILE A 141 -4.66 1.93 17.00
CA ILE A 141 -3.48 2.74 16.66
C ILE A 141 -3.85 3.83 15.67
N PHE A 142 -4.60 3.51 14.62
CA PHE A 142 -4.96 4.49 13.59
C PHE A 142 -5.87 5.57 14.17
N SER A 143 -6.90 5.19 14.95
CA SER A 143 -7.80 6.14 15.63
C SER A 143 -7.03 7.09 16.57
N GLN A 144 -6.07 6.56 17.31
CA GLN A 144 -5.20 7.36 18.17
C GLN A 144 -4.27 8.29 17.39
N GLN A 145 -3.79 7.87 16.21
CA GLN A 145 -2.96 8.69 15.34
C GLN A 145 -3.76 9.88 14.78
N VAL A 146 -4.98 9.66 14.30
CA VAL A 146 -5.80 10.72 13.68
C VAL A 146 -6.70 11.46 14.67
N LYS A 147 -6.70 11.05 15.94
CA LYS A 147 -7.53 11.62 17.02
C LYS A 147 -9.03 11.56 16.70
N LYS A 148 -9.47 10.48 16.05
CA LYS A 148 -10.87 10.23 15.69
C LYS A 148 -11.25 8.80 16.00
N ASN A 149 -12.49 8.56 16.39
CA ASN A 149 -13.01 7.21 16.59
C ASN A 149 -13.36 6.58 15.23
N LEU A 150 -12.50 5.69 14.73
CA LEU A 150 -12.71 5.03 13.44
C LEU A 150 -13.57 3.77 13.52
N VAL A 151 -14.02 3.34 14.70
CA VAL A 151 -14.81 2.11 14.86
C VAL A 151 -16.03 2.07 13.93
N PRO A 152 -16.84 3.15 13.80
CA PRO A 152 -17.98 3.15 12.88
C PRO A 152 -17.58 2.98 11.42
N LEU A 153 -16.44 3.52 11.00
CA LEU A 153 -15.94 3.39 9.63
C LEU A 153 -15.53 1.94 9.32
N PHE A 154 -14.80 1.29 10.23
CA PHE A 154 -14.40 -0.10 10.04
C PHE A 154 -15.59 -1.06 10.07
N ARG A 155 -16.58 -0.80 10.94
CA ARG A 155 -17.85 -1.54 10.93
C ARG A 155 -18.63 -1.34 9.63
N PHE A 156 -18.59 -0.14 9.06
CA PHE A 156 -19.18 0.14 7.74
C PHE A 156 -18.52 -0.69 6.62
N TRP A 157 -17.20 -0.91 6.68
CA TRP A 157 -16.48 -1.84 5.79
C TRP A 157 -16.74 -3.32 6.08
N GLY A 158 -17.59 -3.64 7.05
CA GLY A 158 -17.90 -5.01 7.44
C GLY A 158 -16.87 -5.67 8.36
N LEU A 159 -15.94 -4.90 8.92
CA LEU A 159 -14.97 -5.42 9.90
C LEU A 159 -15.55 -5.37 11.31
N THR A 160 -15.50 -6.51 11.99
CA THR A 160 -15.91 -6.60 13.40
C THR A 160 -14.83 -6.01 14.28
N VAL A 161 -15.13 -4.90 14.95
CA VAL A 161 -14.27 -4.27 15.97
C VAL A 161 -14.86 -4.54 17.34
N SER A 162 -14.03 -5.02 18.27
CA SER A 162 -14.49 -5.43 19.60
C SER A 162 -14.98 -4.24 20.43
N ASP A 163 -15.88 -4.54 21.38
CA ASP A 163 -16.40 -3.53 22.31
C ASP A 163 -15.32 -3.00 23.24
N ALA A 164 -14.25 -3.78 23.49
CA ALA A 164 -13.09 -3.31 24.23
C ALA A 164 -12.40 -2.14 23.50
N THR A 165 -12.15 -2.30 22.20
CA THR A 165 -11.59 -1.24 21.35
C THR A 165 -12.52 -0.05 21.24
N LEU A 166 -13.83 -0.28 21.05
CA LEU A 166 -14.83 0.79 21.05
C LEU A 166 -14.81 1.60 22.35
N ASN A 167 -14.78 0.92 23.49
CA ASN A 167 -14.77 1.57 24.80
C ASN A 167 -13.49 2.40 25.04
N LYS A 168 -12.34 1.98 24.50
CA LYS A 168 -11.10 2.76 24.56
C LYS A 168 -11.16 4.04 23.74
N LEU A 169 -11.91 4.02 22.64
CA LEU A 169 -11.97 5.13 21.67
C LEU A 169 -13.22 6.00 21.81
N LYS A 170 -14.12 5.69 22.74
CA LYS A 170 -15.43 6.32 22.90
C LYS A 170 -15.39 7.84 23.11
N ASP A 171 -14.29 8.35 23.67
CA ASP A 171 -14.12 9.78 23.97
C ASP A 171 -13.57 10.57 22.76
N LEU A 172 -13.18 9.88 21.69
CA LEU A 172 -12.78 10.51 20.43
C LEU A 172 -14.02 10.80 19.56
N GLU A 173 -13.99 11.93 18.88
CA GLU A 173 -15.03 12.29 17.91
C GLU A 173 -15.03 11.31 16.72
N ILE A 174 -16.21 10.87 16.30
CA ILE A 174 -16.35 10.09 15.06
C ILE A 174 -16.19 11.06 13.88
N PRO A 175 -15.35 10.75 12.87
CA PRO A 175 -15.15 11.67 11.77
C PRO A 175 -16.42 11.79 10.93
N LYS A 176 -16.65 12.94 10.31
CA LYS A 176 -17.73 13.11 9.34
C LYS A 176 -17.14 12.90 7.96
N ILE A 177 -17.25 11.68 7.45
CA ILE A 177 -16.78 11.33 6.11
C ILE A 177 -17.97 11.39 5.16
N THR A 178 -17.81 12.13 4.07
CA THR A 178 -18.79 12.23 3.00
C THR A 178 -18.09 11.93 1.69
N ASP A 179 -18.22 10.68 1.23
CA ASP A 179 -17.71 10.26 -0.06
C ASP A 179 -18.71 9.32 -0.77
N LYS A 180 -18.42 9.07 -2.05
CA LYS A 180 -19.27 8.25 -2.92
C LYS A 180 -19.54 6.84 -2.40
N PHE A 181 -18.72 6.32 -1.48
CA PHE A 181 -18.91 4.98 -0.93
C PHE A 181 -19.88 5.02 0.25
N ILE A 182 -19.71 6.00 1.15
CA ILE A 182 -20.64 6.21 2.27
C ILE A 182 -22.03 6.60 1.76
N ASP A 183 -22.10 7.40 0.69
CA ASP A 183 -23.37 7.82 0.06
C ASP A 183 -24.22 6.65 -0.45
N VAL A 184 -23.63 5.47 -0.70
CA VAL A 184 -24.38 4.26 -1.11
C VAL A 184 -25.20 3.68 0.04
N ALA A 185 -24.74 3.86 1.28
CA ALA A 185 -25.41 3.32 2.46
C ALA A 185 -25.17 4.19 3.70
N PRO A 186 -25.63 5.46 3.70
CA PRO A 186 -25.33 6.42 4.75
C PRO A 186 -25.83 5.94 6.12
N ASP A 187 -26.96 5.24 6.16
CA ASP A 187 -27.54 4.71 7.40
C ASP A 187 -26.66 3.65 8.10
N LYS A 188 -25.71 3.04 7.37
CA LYS A 188 -24.74 2.08 7.94
C LYS A 188 -23.56 2.77 8.60
N TYR A 189 -23.31 4.05 8.28
CA TYR A 189 -22.24 4.82 8.88
C TYR A 189 -22.79 5.74 9.98
N GLN A 190 -22.68 5.29 11.22
CA GLN A 190 -23.20 6.01 12.39
C GLN A 190 -22.11 6.94 12.95
N ALA A 191 -21.93 8.10 12.32
CA ALA A 191 -21.05 9.17 12.78
C ALA A 191 -21.72 10.18 13.73
#